data_AF-A0A7C7JQ03-F1
#
_entry.id   AF-A0A7C7JQ03-F1
#
_cell.length_a   1.000
_cell.length_b   1.000
_cell.length_c   1.000
_cell.angle_alpha   90.00
_cell.angle_beta   90.00
_cell.angle_gamma   90.00
#
_symmetry.space_group_name_H-M   'P 1'
#
loop_
_entity.id
_entity.type
_entity.pdbx_description
1 polymer ?
#
loop_
_entity_poly.entity_id
_entity_poly.type
_entity_poly.pdbx_seq_one_letter_code
_entity_poly.pdbx_strand_id
1 'polypeptide(L)'
;MIISPCISICKTDPVTGFCYGCGRSNADKKMWKIEETSDEWKKENLKIIQKRLNGWQLESFKESYNHKVNKGITLYKKANQK
;
A
#
# COMPACT_ATOMS: atom_id res chain seq x y z
N MET A 1 -13.59 2.31 -8.60
CA MET A 1 -12.29 3.01 -8.41
C MET A 1 -11.38 2.15 -7.57
N ILE A 2 -10.16 1.86 -8.04
CA ILE A 2 -9.20 1.06 -7.28
C ILE A 2 -8.58 1.93 -6.18
N ILE A 3 -8.69 1.50 -4.93
CA ILE A 3 -8.22 2.26 -3.77
C ILE A 3 -6.69 2.16 -3.69
N SER A 4 -6.03 3.29 -3.44
CA SER A 4 -4.57 3.31 -3.27
C SER A 4 -4.12 2.38 -2.13
N PRO A 5 -3.08 1.54 -2.32
CA PRO A 5 -2.58 0.63 -1.29
C PRO A 5 -1.80 1.30 -0.15
N CYS A 6 -1.70 2.63 -0.11
CA CYS A 6 -1.01 3.31 0.99
C CYS A 6 -1.75 3.10 2.33
N ILE A 7 -1.04 2.55 3.33
CA ILE A 7 -1.53 2.37 4.70
C ILE A 7 -1.03 3.44 5.70
N SER A 8 -0.40 4.51 5.22
CA SER A 8 0.02 5.70 5.99
C SER A 8 1.23 5.56 6.94
N ILE A 9 2.01 4.47 6.88
CA ILE A 9 3.23 4.29 7.71
C ILE A 9 4.51 4.80 7.01
N CYS A 10 4.55 4.71 5.68
CA CYS A 10 5.63 5.16 4.77
C CYS A 10 7.07 5.09 5.34
N LYS A 11 7.54 3.88 5.65
CA LYS A 11 8.95 3.57 5.94
C LYS A 11 9.50 2.68 4.84
N THR A 12 10.66 3.03 4.28
CA THR A 12 11.27 2.31 3.16
C THR A 12 12.51 1.55 3.63
N ASP A 13 12.61 0.29 3.20
CA ASP A 13 13.78 -0.54 3.37
C ASP A 13 14.95 0.00 2.51
N PRO A 14 16.09 0.35 3.11
CA PRO A 14 17.23 0.89 2.36
C PRO A 14 17.92 -0.15 1.46
N VAL A 15 17.72 -1.45 1.69
CA VAL A 15 18.34 -2.52 0.90
C VAL A 15 17.52 -2.81 -0.35
N THR A 16 16.21 -3.02 -0.19
CA THR A 16 15.31 -3.39 -1.30
C THR A 16 14.65 -2.19 -1.98
N GLY A 17 14.57 -1.04 -1.31
CA GLY A 17 13.85 0.13 -1.79
C GLY A 17 12.32 0.04 -1.67
N PHE A 18 11.79 -0.99 -1.00
CA PHE A 18 10.34 -1.19 -0.83
C PHE A 18 9.83 -0.63 0.49
N CYS A 19 8.58 -0.17 0.49
CA CYS A 19 7.93 0.30 1.71
C CYS A 19 7.54 -0.87 2.62
N TYR A 20 8.03 -0.89 3.87
CA TYR A 20 7.70 -1.91 4.88
C TYR A 20 6.19 -2.06 5.11
N GLY A 21 5.43 -0.98 4.93
CA GLY A 21 3.99 -1.01 5.14
C GLY A 21 3.14 -1.44 3.94
N CYS A 22 3.61 -1.21 2.70
CA CYS A 22 2.75 -1.44 1.52
C CYS A 22 3.46 -2.05 0.31
N GLY A 23 4.73 -2.44 0.43
CA GLY A 23 5.49 -3.10 -0.64
C GLY A 23 5.81 -2.24 -1.87
N ARG A 24 5.27 -1.01 -1.94
CA ARG A 24 5.53 -0.07 -3.04
C ARG A 24 6.95 0.45 -3.03
N SER A 25 7.58 0.42 -4.18
CA SER A 25 8.77 1.20 -4.51
C SER A 25 8.42 2.68 -4.74
N ASN A 26 9.43 3.53 -4.90
CA ASN A 26 9.20 4.92 -5.29
C ASN A 26 8.64 5.07 -6.71
N ALA A 27 8.99 4.17 -7.64
CA ALA A 27 8.42 4.15 -8.98
C ALA A 27 6.93 3.81 -8.94
N ASP A 28 6.54 2.81 -8.15
CA ASP A 28 5.11 2.48 -7.94
C ASP A 28 4.35 3.70 -7.41
N LYS A 29 4.89 4.37 -6.38
CA LYS A 29 4.26 5.57 -5.81
C LYS A 29 4.06 6.68 -6.83
N LYS A 30 5.01 6.87 -7.77
CA LYS A 30 4.88 7.84 -8.86
C LYS A 30 3.81 7.42 -9.86
N MET A 31 3.82 6.17 -10.30
CA MET A 31 2.84 5.65 -11.25
C MET A 31 1.41 5.75 -10.71
N TRP A 32 1.19 5.40 -9.42
CA TRP A 32 -0.12 5.55 -8.77
C TRP A 32 -0.67 6.98 -8.72
N LYS A 33 0.17 8.02 -8.92
CA LYS A 33 -0.25 9.43 -8.97
C LYS A 33 -0.61 9.90 -10.37
N ILE A 34 -0.22 9.17 -11.41
CA ILE A 34 -0.52 9.50 -12.81
C ILE A 34 -1.97 9.11 -13.06
N GLU A 35 -2.80 10.07 -13.47
CA GLU A 35 -4.25 9.91 -13.63
C GLU A 35 -4.57 8.92 -14.76
N GLU A 36 -3.76 8.91 -15.81
CA GLU A 36 -3.85 8.05 -16.99
C GLU A 36 -3.44 6.59 -16.72
N THR A 37 -2.98 6.28 -15.51
CA THR A 37 -2.59 4.90 -15.17
C THR A 37 -3.81 3.99 -15.18
N SER A 38 -3.74 2.95 -16.02
CA SER A 38 -4.84 2.01 -16.23
C SER A 38 -5.20 1.21 -14.97
N ASP A 39 -6.47 0.80 -14.92
CA ASP A 39 -6.98 -0.02 -13.82
C ASP A 39 -6.36 -1.43 -13.84
N GLU A 40 -6.00 -1.95 -15.02
CA GLU A 40 -5.29 -3.21 -15.20
C GLU A 40 -3.92 -3.15 -14.54
N TRP A 41 -3.17 -2.05 -14.78
CA TRP A 41 -1.87 -1.84 -14.14
C TRP A 41 -2.02 -1.76 -12.62
N LYS A 42 -3.02 -1.03 -12.11
CA LYS A 42 -3.29 -0.89 -10.67
C LYS A 42 -3.62 -2.25 -10.03
N LYS A 43 -4.46 -3.08 -10.67
CA LYS A 43 -4.80 -4.44 -10.21
C LYS A 43 -3.56 -5.33 -10.15
N GLU A 44 -2.72 -5.29 -11.19
CA GLU A 44 -1.51 -6.11 -11.22
C GLU A 44 -0.47 -5.64 -10.21
N ASN A 45 -0.29 -4.32 -10.08
CA ASN A 45 0.58 -3.73 -9.08
C ASN A 45 0.18 -4.14 -7.66
N LEU A 46 -1.12 -4.16 -7.34
CA LEU A 46 -1.61 -4.64 -6.05
C LEU A 46 -1.19 -6.08 -5.74
N LYS A 47 -1.16 -6.98 -6.74
CA LYS A 47 -0.67 -8.36 -6.55
C LYS A 47 0.84 -8.38 -6.33
N ILE A 48 1.59 -7.61 -7.12
CA ILE A 48 3.05 -7.53 -7.04
C ILE A 48 3.50 -7.03 -5.67
N ILE A 49 2.93 -5.92 -5.19
CA ILE A 49 3.36 -5.33 -3.90
C ILE A 49 3.03 -6.24 -2.72
N GLN A 50 1.94 -7.02 -2.80
CA GLN A 50 1.60 -8.02 -1.78
C GLN A 50 2.62 -9.16 -1.74
N LYS A 51 3.10 -9.62 -2.90
CA LYS A 51 4.14 -10.66 -2.98
C LYS A 51 5.49 -10.19 -2.42
N ARG A 52 5.74 -8.88 -2.36
CA ARG A 52 6.97 -8.31 -1.75
C ARG A 52 6.92 -8.27 -0.22
N LEU A 53 5.73 -8.42 0.36
CA LEU A 53 5.53 -8.48 1.81
C LEU A 53 5.47 -9.94 2.26
N ASN A 54 5.94 -10.20 3.48
CA ASN A 54 5.88 -11.52 4.09
C ASN A 54 5.59 -11.42 5.59
N GLY A 55 5.22 -12.55 6.19
CA GLY A 55 4.93 -12.65 7.62
C GLY A 55 3.98 -11.56 8.11
N TRP A 56 4.35 -10.92 9.23
CA TRP A 56 3.54 -9.88 9.87
C TRP A 56 3.32 -8.65 8.99
N GLN A 57 4.22 -8.33 8.06
CA GLN A 57 4.07 -7.17 7.17
C GLN A 57 2.91 -7.37 6.21
N LEU A 58 2.80 -8.57 5.64
CA LEU A 58 1.71 -8.92 4.72
C LEU A 58 0.36 -8.93 5.44
N GLU A 59 0.29 -9.54 6.62
CA GLU A 59 -0.95 -9.59 7.40
C GLU A 59 -1.38 -8.19 7.87
N SER A 60 -0.45 -7.37 8.37
CA SER A 60 -0.72 -5.98 8.76
C SER A 60 -1.19 -5.14 7.56
N PHE A 61 -0.59 -5.34 6.39
CA PHE A 61 -1.02 -4.67 5.16
C PHE A 61 -2.44 -5.07 4.78
N LYS A 62 -2.76 -6.37 4.73
CA LYS A 62 -4.09 -6.88 4.37
C LYS A 62 -5.15 -6.31 5.31
N GLU A 63 -4.93 -6.37 6.61
CA GLU A 63 -5.87 -5.88 7.62
C GLU A 63 -6.09 -4.37 7.47
N SER A 64 -5.01 -3.59 7.41
CA SER A 64 -5.12 -2.13 7.29
C SER A 64 -5.68 -1.69 5.93
N TYR A 65 -5.39 -2.40 4.85
CA TYR A 65 -5.93 -2.10 3.52
C TYR A 65 -7.42 -2.45 3.46
N ASN A 66 -7.83 -3.61 3.97
CA ASN A 66 -9.25 -3.98 4.07
C ASN A 66 -10.02 -2.97 4.94
N HIS A 67 -9.45 -2.55 6.07
CA HIS A 67 -10.06 -1.50 6.89
C HIS A 67 -10.23 -0.19 6.12
N LYS A 68 -9.21 0.22 5.35
CA LYS A 68 -9.28 1.42 4.50
C LYS A 68 -10.33 1.30 3.40
N VAL A 69 -10.44 0.15 2.76
CA VAL A 69 -11.44 -0.11 1.72
C VAL A 69 -12.85 -0.01 2.29
N ASN A 70 -13.09 -0.58 3.46
CA ASN A 70 -14.43 -0.65 4.06
C ASN A 70 -14.83 0.59 4.89
N LYS A 71 -13.85 1.31 5.47
CA LYS A 71 -14.09 2.41 6.42
C LYS A 71 -13.49 3.75 5.99
N GLY A 72 -12.75 3.80 4.87
CA GLY A 72 -12.12 5.01 4.36
C GLY A 72 -10.86 5.47 5.10
N ILE A 73 -10.46 4.79 6.19
CA ILE A 73 -9.30 5.15 7.02
C ILE A 73 -8.37 3.95 7.24
N THR A 74 -7.06 4.19 7.36
CA THR A 74 -6.09 3.13 7.67
C THR A 74 -6.02 2.89 9.17
N LEU A 75 -5.69 1.68 9.62
CA LEU A 75 -5.54 1.38 11.05
C LEU A 75 -4.53 2.30 11.72
N TYR A 76 -3.41 2.57 11.04
CA TYR A 76 -2.40 3.52 11.53
C TYR A 76 -2.97 4.92 11.76
N LYS A 77 -3.74 5.45 10.80
CA LYS A 77 -4.37 6.78 10.98
C LYS A 77 -5.39 6.76 12.11
N LYS A 78 -6.23 5.74 12.19
CA LYS A 78 -7.22 5.58 13.26
C LYS A 78 -6.58 5.56 14.66
N ALA A 79 -5.47 4.85 14.81
CA ALA A 79 -4.76 4.75 16.09
C ALA A 79 -3.99 6.04 16.47
N ASN A 80 -3.68 6.90 15.50
CA ASN A 80 -2.91 8.13 15.69
C ASN A 80 -3.74 9.40 15.44
N GLN A 81 -5.07 9.28 15.39
CA GLN A 81 -5.96 10.43 15.42
C GLN A 81 -5.84 11.06 16.81
N LYS A 82 -5.30 12.28 16.84
CA LYS A 82 -5.44 13.19 17.97
C LYS A 82 -6.77 13.91 17.86
#